data_AF-A0A7C1LNC2-F1
#
_entry.id   AF-A0A7C1LNC2-F1
#
_cell.length_a   1.000
_cell.length_b   1.000
_cell.length_c   1.000
_cell.angle_alpha   90.00
_cell.angle_beta   90.00
_cell.angle_gamma   90.00
#
_symmetry.space_group_name_H-M   'P 1'
#
loop_
_entity.id
_entity.type
_entity.pdbx_description
1 polymer ?
#
loop_
_entity_poly.entity_id
_entity_poly.type
_entity_poly.pdbx_seq_one_letter_code
_entity_poly.pdbx_strand_id
1 'polypeptide(L)'
;MNTCPNCKENLIGYNISICPYCGIDIINTNESNNDLEIFDNVWTVNDDIYNIWLLTNSIAKENIRYEGKLDELKHDIKYNVMRNESWHPDDLAYIKEINRLVQEGIIKKTTSYWFSSPFPSVYKAMRSGKLKVLGKKYYFKRGDDIVWQCQMGREMHNLEGPVLIGIFTPKKLRMLCKEMENATKGSRMIISM
;
A
#
# COMPACT_ATOMS: atom_id res chain seq x y z
N MET A 1 -17.02 -4.22 24.50
CA MET A 1 -17.59 -3.28 23.51
C MET A 1 -16.65 -3.27 22.33
N ASN A 2 -17.05 -3.90 21.22
CA ASN A 2 -16.19 -4.05 20.04
C ASN A 2 -16.43 -2.88 19.07
N THR A 3 -16.28 -1.64 19.51
CA THR A 3 -16.42 -0.47 18.64
C THR A 3 -15.10 0.27 18.57
N CYS A 4 -14.71 0.73 17.38
CA CYS A 4 -13.49 1.49 17.21
C CYS A 4 -13.52 2.78 18.06
N PRO A 5 -12.50 3.07 18.90
CA PRO A 5 -12.48 4.29 19.70
C PRO A 5 -12.45 5.55 18.84
N ASN A 6 -11.80 5.48 17.67
CA ASN A 6 -11.69 6.58 16.70
C ASN A 6 -12.97 6.77 15.86
N CYS A 7 -13.34 5.81 15.00
CA CYS A 7 -14.45 5.99 14.06
C CYS A 7 -15.82 5.44 14.52
N LYS A 8 -15.91 4.88 15.73
CA LYS A 8 -17.14 4.30 16.33
C LYS A 8 -17.78 3.12 15.60
N GLU A 9 -17.19 2.67 14.51
CA GLU A 9 -17.66 1.49 13.76
C GLU A 9 -17.61 0.20 14.60
N ASN A 10 -18.58 -0.68 14.35
CA ASN A 10 -18.62 -2.01 14.96
C ASN A 10 -17.53 -2.90 14.38
N LEU A 11 -16.64 -3.35 15.24
CA LEU A 11 -15.54 -4.26 14.97
C LEU A 11 -16.06 -5.70 15.10
N ILE A 12 -16.06 -6.43 14.00
CA ILE A 12 -16.56 -7.81 13.93
C ILE A 12 -15.35 -8.73 13.73
N GLY A 13 -15.06 -9.58 14.72
CA GLY A 13 -13.92 -10.52 14.70
C GLY A 13 -13.22 -10.63 16.05
N TYR A 14 -12.30 -11.60 16.16
CA TYR A 14 -11.44 -11.80 17.34
C TYR A 14 -10.01 -11.31 17.04
N ASN A 15 -9.30 -10.78 18.04
CA ASN A 15 -7.90 -10.29 17.94
C ASN A 15 -7.65 -9.14 16.96
N ILE A 16 -8.51 -8.11 17.01
CA ILE A 16 -8.40 -6.93 16.15
C ILE A 16 -7.34 -5.98 16.69
N SER A 17 -6.18 -5.90 16.03
CA SER A 17 -5.13 -4.96 16.40
C SER A 17 -5.26 -3.59 15.75
N ILE A 18 -5.90 -3.51 14.58
CA ILE A 18 -6.07 -2.27 13.79
C ILE A 18 -7.53 -2.17 13.33
N CYS A 19 -8.11 -0.97 13.41
CA CYS A 19 -9.46 -0.75 12.90
C CYS A 19 -9.50 -0.87 11.37
N PRO A 20 -10.32 -1.77 10.78
CA PRO A 20 -10.42 -1.94 9.33
C PRO A 20 -11.04 -0.75 8.59
N TYR A 21 -11.67 0.17 9.31
CA TYR A 21 -12.38 1.31 8.73
C TYR A 21 -11.56 2.59 8.75
N CYS A 22 -10.79 2.83 9.81
CA CYS A 22 -10.04 4.08 9.98
C CYS A 22 -8.52 3.89 10.19
N GLY A 23 -8.05 2.66 10.37
CA GLY A 23 -6.62 2.35 10.48
C GLY A 23 -5.97 2.67 11.81
N ILE A 24 -6.74 3.00 12.87
CA ILE A 24 -6.14 3.22 14.20
C ILE A 24 -5.75 1.90 14.84
N ASP A 25 -4.60 1.86 15.53
CA ASP A 25 -4.22 0.76 16.41
C ASP A 25 -5.18 0.70 17.61
N ILE A 26 -5.73 -0.49 17.89
CA ILE A 26 -6.73 -0.71 18.95
C ILE A 26 -6.07 -1.20 20.25
N ILE A 27 -4.89 -1.81 20.15
CA ILE A 27 -4.20 -2.39 21.31
C ILE A 27 -3.53 -1.31 22.18
N ASN A 28 -3.14 -0.17 21.59
CA ASN A 28 -2.45 0.92 22.30
C ASN A 28 -3.39 1.99 22.90
N THR A 29 -4.71 1.89 22.76
CA THR A 29 -5.63 2.93 23.26
C THR A 29 -5.95 2.84 24.76
N ASN A 30 -5.38 1.88 25.49
CA ASN A 30 -5.55 1.78 26.95
C ASN A 30 -4.56 2.64 27.76
N GLU A 31 -3.57 3.27 27.12
CA GLU A 31 -2.66 4.21 27.80
C GLU A 31 -2.95 5.65 27.34
N SER A 32 -3.53 6.41 28.28
CA SER A 32 -3.70 7.88 28.39
C SER A 32 -3.45 8.79 27.17
N ASN A 33 -4.50 9.54 26.81
CA ASN A 33 -4.53 10.93 26.31
C ASN A 33 -3.19 11.57 25.87
N ASN A 34 -3.00 11.69 24.56
CA ASN A 34 -2.88 12.96 23.84
C ASN A 34 -2.61 12.65 22.35
N ASP A 35 -3.38 13.30 21.48
CA ASP A 35 -3.21 13.32 20.02
C ASP A 35 -3.23 11.94 19.33
N LEU A 36 -4.42 11.55 18.87
CA LEU A 36 -4.65 10.42 17.94
C LEU A 36 -4.03 10.72 16.56
N GLU A 37 -2.71 10.83 16.51
CA GLU A 37 -1.97 10.75 15.26
C GLU A 37 -2.03 9.30 14.79
N ILE A 38 -2.42 9.11 13.53
CA ILE A 38 -2.33 7.83 12.82
C ILE A 38 -0.83 7.54 12.65
N PHE A 39 -0.17 7.13 13.73
CA PHE A 39 1.19 6.60 13.71
C PHE A 39 1.13 5.16 13.21
N ASP A 40 0.70 5.00 11.95
CA ASP A 40 1.10 3.84 11.17
C ASP A 40 2.60 3.98 10.90
N ASN A 41 3.41 3.52 11.86
CA ASN A 41 4.84 3.27 11.78
C ASN A 41 5.57 4.07 10.70
N VAL A 42 6.17 5.20 11.09
CA VAL A 42 7.41 5.64 10.47
C VAL A 42 8.31 4.40 10.42
N TRP A 43 8.49 3.80 9.24
CA TRP A 43 9.18 2.51 9.13
C TRP A 43 10.52 2.63 9.83
N THR A 44 10.65 1.95 10.96
CA THR A 44 11.96 1.73 11.55
C THR A 44 12.66 0.81 10.58
N VAL A 45 13.73 1.33 9.98
CA VAL A 45 14.55 0.67 8.95
C VAL A 45 15.22 -0.54 9.58
N ASN A 46 14.48 -1.61 9.80
CA ASN A 46 15.04 -2.94 9.73
C ASN A 46 14.86 -3.33 8.27
N ASP A 47 15.97 -3.31 7.54
CA ASP A 47 16.15 -3.69 6.13
C ASP A 47 15.82 -5.17 5.88
N ASP A 48 14.70 -5.66 6.42
CA ASP A 48 14.23 -7.01 6.12
C ASP A 48 13.63 -6.99 4.72
N ILE A 49 14.53 -7.12 3.74
CA ILE A 49 14.22 -7.25 2.31
C ILE A 49 13.35 -8.50 2.02
N TYR A 50 13.15 -9.38 3.00
CA TYR A 50 12.28 -10.55 2.95
C TYR A 50 10.95 -10.34 3.70
N ASN A 51 10.72 -9.19 4.31
CA ASN A 51 9.44 -8.85 4.91
C ASN A 51 8.38 -8.72 3.81
N ILE A 52 7.59 -9.77 3.62
CA ILE A 52 6.53 -9.84 2.61
C ILE A 52 5.45 -8.75 2.79
N TRP A 53 5.32 -8.16 3.98
CA TRP A 53 4.29 -7.16 4.26
C TRP A 53 4.77 -5.72 4.05
N LEU A 54 6.01 -5.53 3.59
CA LEU A 54 6.68 -4.23 3.50
C LEU A 54 5.91 -3.16 2.71
N LEU A 55 5.20 -3.55 1.65
CA LEU A 55 4.37 -2.62 0.86
C LEU A 55 2.87 -2.89 1.03
N THR A 56 2.47 -3.63 2.06
CA THR A 56 1.05 -3.92 2.33
C THR A 56 0.48 -2.86 3.27
N ASN A 57 -0.59 -2.18 2.87
CA ASN A 57 -1.31 -1.29 3.78
C ASN A 57 -1.90 -2.09 4.97
N SER A 58 -1.71 -1.60 6.20
CA SER A 58 -2.22 -2.22 7.43
C SER A 58 -3.74 -2.47 7.40
N ILE A 59 -4.51 -1.50 6.91
CA ILE A 59 -5.97 -1.61 6.73
C ILE A 59 -6.31 -2.68 5.70
N ALA A 60 -5.59 -2.75 4.58
CA ALA A 60 -5.81 -3.78 3.56
C ALA A 60 -5.52 -5.18 4.11
N LYS A 61 -4.41 -5.34 4.83
CA LYS A 61 -4.01 -6.60 5.46
C LYS A 61 -5.06 -7.09 6.45
N GLU A 62 -5.60 -6.19 7.26
CA GLU A 62 -6.64 -6.51 8.23
C GLU A 62 -7.96 -6.93 7.54
N ASN A 63 -8.42 -6.16 6.54
CA ASN A 63 -9.61 -6.50 5.76
C ASN A 63 -9.51 -7.90 5.14
N ILE A 64 -8.35 -8.22 4.57
CA ILE A 64 -8.10 -9.51 3.93
C ILE A 64 -7.99 -10.65 4.96
N ARG A 65 -7.50 -10.35 6.17
CA ARG A 65 -7.53 -11.30 7.29
C ARG A 65 -8.96 -11.64 7.69
N TYR A 66 -9.85 -10.66 7.85
CA TYR A 66 -11.26 -10.92 8.17
C TYR A 66 -11.97 -11.76 7.12
N GLU A 67 -11.59 -11.60 5.85
CA GLU A 67 -12.13 -12.39 4.75
C GLU A 67 -11.59 -13.82 4.70
N GLY A 68 -10.66 -14.20 5.58
CA GLY A 68 -10.02 -15.52 5.58
C GLY A 68 -9.05 -15.72 4.41
N LYS A 69 -8.60 -14.63 3.76
CA LYS A 69 -7.77 -14.67 2.54
C LYS A 69 -6.32 -14.26 2.75
N LEU A 70 -5.87 -14.18 4.01
CA LEU A 70 -4.52 -13.71 4.32
C LEU A 70 -3.41 -14.61 3.75
N ASP A 71 -3.62 -15.93 3.76
CA ASP A 71 -2.66 -16.88 3.19
C ASP A 71 -2.60 -16.79 1.67
N GLU A 72 -3.74 -16.55 1.01
CA GLU A 72 -3.80 -16.30 -0.42
C GLU A 72 -3.02 -15.03 -0.80
N LEU A 73 -3.20 -13.94 -0.04
CA LEU A 73 -2.43 -12.72 -0.23
C LEU A 73 -0.93 -12.95 0.02
N LYS A 74 -0.56 -13.63 1.11
CA LYS A 74 0.83 -13.97 1.42
C LYS A 74 1.49 -14.73 0.27
N HIS A 75 0.79 -15.71 -0.28
CA HIS A 75 1.26 -16.47 -1.43
C HIS A 75 1.42 -15.56 -2.65
N ASP A 76 0.43 -14.72 -2.95
CA ASP A 76 0.48 -13.81 -4.10
C ASP A 76 1.62 -12.79 -4.00
N ILE A 77 1.84 -12.21 -2.82
CA ILE A 77 2.95 -11.28 -2.62
C ILE A 77 4.28 -11.98 -2.83
N LYS A 78 4.48 -13.15 -2.21
CA LYS A 78 5.74 -13.89 -2.33
C LYS A 78 6.04 -14.28 -3.78
N TYR A 79 5.08 -14.85 -4.50
CA TYR A 79 5.35 -15.48 -5.80
C TYR A 79 5.07 -14.58 -7.00
N ASN A 80 4.18 -13.59 -6.89
CA ASN A 80 3.78 -12.76 -8.04
C ASN A 80 4.18 -11.29 -7.91
N VAL A 81 4.24 -10.76 -6.68
CA VAL A 81 4.72 -9.38 -6.45
C VAL A 81 6.24 -9.35 -6.34
N MET A 82 6.80 -10.18 -5.45
CA MET A 82 8.24 -10.31 -5.21
C MET A 82 8.92 -11.32 -6.16
N ARG A 83 8.14 -12.11 -6.92
CA ARG A 83 8.64 -13.15 -7.84
C ARG A 83 9.59 -14.18 -7.20
N ASN A 84 9.31 -14.54 -5.94
CA ASN A 84 10.11 -15.45 -5.11
C ASN A 84 11.54 -14.95 -4.82
N GLU A 85 11.79 -13.65 -4.98
CA GLU A 85 13.02 -12.95 -4.64
C GLU A 85 12.78 -12.01 -3.44
N SER A 86 13.79 -11.21 -3.09
CA SER A 86 13.64 -10.07 -2.20
C SER A 86 12.98 -8.89 -2.92
N TRP A 87 12.60 -7.85 -2.16
CA TRP A 87 12.13 -6.60 -2.76
C TRP A 87 13.20 -5.97 -3.67
N HIS A 88 12.76 -5.46 -4.83
CA HIS A 88 13.67 -4.86 -5.80
C HIS A 88 14.33 -3.59 -5.20
N PRO A 89 15.58 -3.25 -5.55
CA PRO A 89 16.25 -2.04 -5.04
C PRO A 89 15.45 -0.74 -5.24
N ASP A 90 14.71 -0.64 -6.34
CA ASP A 90 13.80 0.48 -6.59
C ASP A 90 12.67 0.57 -5.54
N ASP A 91 12.17 -0.57 -5.05
CA ASP A 91 11.09 -0.63 -4.05
C ASP A 91 11.59 -0.16 -2.69
N LEU A 92 12.78 -0.62 -2.31
CA LEU A 92 13.45 -0.19 -1.08
C LEU A 92 13.77 1.31 -1.12
N ALA A 93 14.27 1.81 -2.25
CA ALA A 93 14.54 3.23 -2.45
C ALA A 93 13.25 4.07 -2.44
N TYR A 94 12.15 3.54 -3.00
CA TYR A 94 10.83 4.17 -2.92
C TYR A 94 10.37 4.32 -1.47
N ILE A 95 10.44 3.25 -0.67
CA ILE A 95 10.00 3.28 0.74
C ILE A 95 10.79 4.31 1.54
N LYS A 96 12.13 4.30 1.38
CA LYS A 96 13.01 5.25 2.05
C LYS A 96 12.64 6.70 1.73
N GLU A 97 12.37 6.98 0.45
CA GLU A 97 12.00 8.33 0.02
C GLU A 97 10.59 8.72 0.46
N ILE A 98 9.62 7.81 0.42
CA ILE A 98 8.26 8.04 0.96
C ILE A 98 8.33 8.38 2.44
N ASN A 99 9.13 7.66 3.23
CA ASN A 99 9.27 7.93 4.66
C ASN A 99 9.84 9.31 4.93
N ARG A 100 10.87 9.71 4.18
CA ARG A 100 11.42 11.06 4.25
C ARG A 100 10.34 12.11 3.93
N LEU A 101 9.59 11.93 2.84
CA LEU A 101 8.54 12.87 2.43
C LEU A 101 7.37 12.95 3.42
N VAL A 102 7.04 11.85 4.09
CA VAL A 102 6.03 11.81 5.17
C VAL A 102 6.55 12.56 6.41
N GLN A 103 7.78 12.27 6.84
CA GLN A 103 8.40 12.95 7.99
C GLN A 103 8.53 14.47 7.78
N GLU A 104 8.79 14.90 6.55
CA GLU A 104 8.84 16.32 6.18
C GLU A 104 7.45 16.96 5.99
N GLY A 105 6.36 16.19 6.12
CA GLY A 105 4.99 16.67 5.92
C GLY A 105 4.66 17.10 4.49
N ILE A 106 5.46 16.66 3.51
CA ILE A 106 5.24 16.98 2.08
C ILE A 106 4.11 16.12 1.52
N ILE A 107 4.03 14.86 1.97
CA ILE A 107 2.96 13.93 1.61
C ILE A 107 2.33 13.36 2.90
N LYS A 108 1.08 12.91 2.81
CA LYS A 108 0.36 12.31 3.93
C LYS A 108 -0.22 10.96 3.51
N LYS A 109 -0.01 9.91 4.32
CA LYS A 109 -0.65 8.61 4.12
C LYS A 109 -2.18 8.77 4.24
N THR A 110 -2.93 8.23 3.29
CA THR A 110 -4.39 8.21 3.33
C THR A 110 -4.89 6.91 3.97
N THR A 111 -6.18 6.84 4.30
CA THR A 111 -6.83 5.59 4.73
C THR A 111 -7.10 4.63 3.56
N SER A 112 -6.85 5.06 2.32
CA SER A 112 -7.04 4.24 1.13
C SER A 112 -5.80 3.43 0.79
N TYR A 113 -6.02 2.32 0.09
CA TYR A 113 -4.98 1.48 -0.47
C TYR A 113 -5.25 1.18 -1.93
N TRP A 114 -4.19 0.91 -2.67
CA TRP A 114 -4.26 0.61 -4.09
C TRP A 114 -5.03 -0.69 -4.34
N PHE A 115 -5.64 -0.79 -5.50
CA PHE A 115 -6.58 -1.87 -5.80
C PHE A 115 -5.89 -3.21 -6.07
N SER A 116 -4.57 -3.24 -6.31
CA SER A 116 -3.82 -4.46 -6.62
C SER A 116 -2.85 -4.85 -5.50
N SER A 117 -2.69 -6.16 -5.28
CA SER A 117 -1.69 -6.76 -4.38
C SER A 117 -0.30 -6.12 -4.56
N PRO A 118 0.42 -5.77 -3.48
CA PRO A 118 0.16 -6.07 -2.06
C PRO A 118 -0.85 -5.11 -1.40
N PHE A 119 -1.61 -4.34 -2.18
CA PHE A 119 -2.50 -3.28 -1.71
C PHE A 119 -1.72 -2.17 -0.98
N PRO A 120 -0.75 -1.52 -1.64
CA PRO A 120 0.06 -0.46 -1.04
C PRO A 120 -0.76 0.75 -0.63
N SER A 121 -0.26 1.48 0.36
CA SER A 121 -0.87 2.72 0.81
C SER A 121 -0.85 3.78 -0.29
N VAL A 122 -1.93 4.56 -0.34
CA VAL A 122 -2.02 5.76 -1.18
C VAL A 122 -1.61 6.96 -0.33
N TYR A 123 -0.72 7.80 -0.86
CA TYR A 123 -0.27 9.03 -0.22
C TYR A 123 -0.80 10.24 -0.95
N LYS A 124 -1.25 11.27 -0.23
CA LYS A 124 -1.69 12.54 -0.78
C LYS A 124 -0.57 13.57 -0.70
N ALA A 125 -0.27 14.24 -1.81
CA ALA A 125 0.66 15.35 -1.83
C ALA A 125 0.05 16.59 -1.17
N MET A 126 0.60 17.00 -0.03
CA MET A 126 0.18 18.21 0.68
C MET A 126 0.80 19.47 0.08
N ARG A 127 1.95 19.32 -0.57
CA ARG A 127 2.69 20.36 -1.30
C ARG A 127 3.19 19.79 -2.62
N SER A 128 3.46 20.64 -3.60
CA SER A 128 4.14 20.19 -4.84
C SER A 128 5.60 19.87 -4.54
N GLY A 129 6.16 18.90 -5.27
CA GLY A 129 7.51 18.44 -5.00
C GLY A 129 8.02 17.40 -5.98
N LYS A 130 9.01 16.64 -5.54
CA LYS A 130 9.55 15.50 -6.29
C LYS A 130 9.96 14.39 -5.35
N LEU A 131 9.76 13.17 -5.82
CA LEU A 131 10.21 11.93 -5.21
C LEU A 131 11.44 11.44 -5.98
N LYS A 132 12.50 11.03 -5.26
CA LYS A 132 13.72 10.47 -5.85
C LYS A 132 13.83 8.96 -5.58
N VAL A 133 13.84 8.13 -6.63
CA VAL A 133 14.12 6.69 -6.53
C VAL A 133 15.34 6.37 -7.38
N LEU A 134 16.42 5.87 -6.77
CA LEU A 134 17.68 5.52 -7.44
C LEU A 134 18.13 6.54 -8.50
N GLY A 135 18.08 7.84 -8.16
CA GLY A 135 18.49 8.94 -9.06
C GLY A 135 17.41 9.43 -10.03
N LYS A 136 16.36 8.63 -10.29
CA LYS A 136 15.18 9.05 -11.07
C LYS A 136 14.33 10.01 -10.26
N LYS A 137 13.73 11.00 -10.93
CA LYS A 137 12.92 12.06 -10.32
C LYS A 137 11.49 11.96 -10.82
N TYR A 138 10.55 11.86 -9.89
CA TYR A 138 9.11 11.83 -10.16
C TYR A 138 8.48 13.09 -9.58
N TYR A 139 8.01 13.99 -10.43
CA TYR A 139 7.43 15.26 -10.00
C TYR A 139 5.94 15.10 -9.71
N PHE A 140 5.47 15.74 -8.64
CA PHE A 140 4.06 15.75 -8.25
C PHE A 140 3.61 17.17 -7.87
N LYS A 141 2.33 17.43 -8.04
CA LYS A 141 1.64 18.65 -7.64
C LYS A 141 0.89 18.42 -6.33
N ARG A 142 0.64 19.50 -5.58
CA ARG A 142 -0.29 19.47 -4.45
C ARG A 142 -1.63 18.88 -4.90
N GLY A 143 -2.14 17.93 -4.13
CA GLY A 143 -3.38 17.23 -4.42
C GLY A 143 -3.22 15.94 -5.23
N ASP A 144 -2.04 15.66 -5.78
CA ASP A 144 -1.78 14.37 -6.43
C ASP A 144 -1.77 13.24 -5.39
N ASP A 145 -2.28 12.10 -5.81
CA ASP A 145 -2.10 10.82 -5.15
C ASP A 145 -0.81 10.17 -5.66
N ILE A 146 -0.08 9.56 -4.75
CA ILE A 146 1.19 8.86 -5.00
C ILE A 146 1.03 7.43 -4.50
N VAL A 147 1.35 6.47 -5.35
CA VAL A 147 1.19 5.05 -5.04
C VAL A 147 2.32 4.23 -5.63
N TRP A 148 2.66 3.15 -4.93
CA TRP A 148 3.61 2.15 -5.42
C TRP A 148 2.94 1.24 -6.45
N GLN A 149 3.65 0.90 -7.52
CA GLN A 149 3.20 -0.04 -8.54
C GLN A 149 4.09 -1.28 -8.56
N CYS A 150 3.48 -2.47 -8.56
CA CYS A 150 4.23 -3.72 -8.65
C CYS A 150 4.92 -3.90 -10.00
N GLN A 151 5.91 -4.78 -10.06
CA GLN A 151 6.68 -5.06 -11.26
C GLN A 151 5.80 -5.40 -12.48
N MET A 152 4.82 -6.30 -12.30
CA MET A 152 3.83 -6.62 -13.34
C MET A 152 3.09 -5.37 -13.81
N GLY A 153 2.66 -4.54 -12.87
CA GLY A 153 2.00 -3.28 -13.15
C GLY A 153 2.88 -2.28 -13.92
N ARG A 154 4.19 -2.26 -13.67
CA ARG A 154 5.13 -1.43 -14.42
C ARG A 154 5.30 -1.92 -15.84
N GLU A 155 5.45 -3.23 -16.03
CA GLU A 155 5.61 -3.87 -17.33
C GLU A 155 4.37 -3.62 -18.22
N MET A 156 3.16 -3.76 -17.67
CA MET A 156 1.91 -3.52 -18.39
C MET A 156 1.73 -2.06 -18.85
N HIS A 157 2.26 -1.11 -18.08
CA HIS A 157 2.11 0.33 -18.34
C HIS A 157 3.40 1.00 -18.83
N ASN A 158 4.44 0.21 -19.14
CA ASN A 158 5.76 0.68 -19.53
C ASN A 158 6.32 1.78 -18.61
N LEU A 159 6.22 1.57 -17.29
CA LEU A 159 6.68 2.54 -16.29
C LEU A 159 8.19 2.40 -16.06
N GLU A 160 8.89 3.53 -15.98
CA GLU A 160 10.32 3.56 -15.70
C GLU A 160 10.68 3.20 -14.25
N GLY A 161 9.71 3.07 -13.35
CA GLY A 161 9.97 2.69 -11.98
C GLY A 161 8.71 2.53 -11.13
N PRO A 162 8.86 2.46 -9.79
CA PRO A 162 7.81 2.00 -8.88
C PRO A 162 6.68 2.99 -8.64
N VAL A 163 6.69 4.15 -9.28
CA VAL A 163 5.90 5.29 -8.84
C VAL A 163 4.79 5.59 -9.84
N LEU A 164 3.56 5.64 -9.33
CA LEU A 164 2.42 6.21 -10.02
C LEU A 164 1.98 7.49 -9.31
N ILE A 165 1.79 8.55 -10.09
CA ILE A 165 1.35 9.88 -9.62
C ILE A 165 0.17 10.31 -10.47
N GLY A 166 -0.88 10.80 -9.83
CA GLY A 166 -2.04 11.33 -10.53
C GLY A 166 -3.21 11.57 -9.58
N ILE A 167 -4.42 11.66 -10.13
CA ILE A 167 -5.64 11.70 -9.33
C ILE A 167 -6.33 10.36 -9.54
N PHE A 168 -6.45 9.56 -8.48
CA PHE A 168 -7.01 8.21 -8.59
C PHE A 168 -8.41 8.15 -7.99
N THR A 169 -9.34 7.55 -8.74
CA THR A 169 -10.66 7.21 -8.20
C THR A 169 -10.60 5.87 -7.50
N PRO A 170 -11.19 5.72 -6.29
CA PRO A 170 -11.27 4.44 -5.61
C PRO A 170 -11.94 3.39 -6.51
N LYS A 171 -11.26 2.26 -6.72
CA LYS A 171 -11.86 1.09 -7.37
C LYS A 171 -12.55 0.23 -6.33
N LYS A 172 -13.77 -0.23 -6.63
CA LYS A 172 -14.48 -1.22 -5.81
C LYS A 172 -13.86 -2.61 -5.89
N LEU A 173 -13.14 -2.89 -6.97
CA LEU A 173 -12.51 -4.19 -7.21
C LEU A 173 -11.13 -4.22 -6.56
N ARG A 174 -10.84 -5.29 -5.82
CA ARG A 174 -9.48 -5.68 -5.41
C ARG A 174 -9.00 -6.82 -6.29
N MET A 175 -7.74 -6.80 -6.66
CA MET A 175 -7.14 -7.78 -7.56
C MET A 175 -5.78 -8.26 -7.04
N LEU A 176 -5.55 -9.57 -7.08
CA LEU A 176 -4.24 -10.16 -6.81
C LEU A 176 -3.32 -9.97 -8.01
N CYS A 177 -2.00 -9.95 -7.78
CA CYS A 177 -1.04 -9.73 -8.85
C CYS A 177 -1.11 -10.84 -9.91
N LYS A 178 -1.30 -12.10 -9.49
CA LYS A 178 -1.55 -13.24 -10.39
C LYS A 178 -2.74 -13.05 -11.33
N GLU A 179 -3.77 -12.32 -10.92
CA GLU A 179 -4.99 -12.13 -11.72
C GLU A 179 -4.76 -11.14 -12.87
N MET A 180 -3.82 -10.21 -12.71
CA MET A 180 -3.42 -9.28 -13.77
C MET A 180 -2.72 -9.99 -14.93
N GLU A 181 -1.97 -11.07 -14.67
CA GLU A 181 -1.32 -11.87 -15.72
C GLU A 181 -2.36 -12.57 -16.62
N ASN A 182 -3.45 -13.05 -16.03
CA ASN A 182 -4.52 -13.70 -16.78
C ASN A 182 -5.33 -12.70 -17.62
N ALA A 183 -5.55 -11.48 -17.09
CA ALA A 183 -6.20 -10.41 -17.84
C ALA A 183 -5.39 -9.99 -19.10
N THR A 184 -4.06 -9.97 -19.00
CA THR A 184 -3.17 -9.64 -20.14
C THR A 184 -3.11 -10.75 -21.20
N LYS A 185 -3.19 -12.02 -20.82
CA LYS A 185 -3.30 -13.15 -21.76
C LYS A 185 -4.64 -13.12 -22.52
N GLY A 186 -5.74 -12.77 -21.85
CA GLY A 186 -7.06 -12.60 -22.49
C GLY A 186 -7.11 -11.45 -23.50
N SER A 187 -6.51 -10.29 -23.19
CA SER A 187 -6.47 -9.15 -24.11
C SER A 187 -5.58 -9.37 -25.33
N ARG A 188 -4.48 -10.14 -25.20
CA ARG A 188 -3.62 -10.49 -26.35
C ARG A 188 -4.30 -11.44 -27.35
N MET A 189 -5.22 -12.29 -26.91
CA MET A 189 -6.02 -13.12 -27.82
C MET A 189 -7.07 -12.33 -28.61
N ILE A 190 -7.52 -11.16 -28.12
CA ILE A 190 -8.53 -10.35 -28.80
C ILE A 190 -7.93 -9.42 -29.87
N ILE A 191 -6.62 -9.16 -29.84
CA ILE A 191 -5.92 -8.34 -30.87
C ILE A 191 -5.40 -9.22 -32.03
N SER A 192 -5.69 -10.52 -32.01
CA SER A 192 -5.38 -11.45 -33.10
C SER A 192 -6.67 -11.98 -33.74
N MET A 193 -7.46 -11.08 -34.33
CA MET A 193 -8.49 -11.42 -35.33
C MET A 193 -8.50 -10.36 -36.42
#